data_AF-A0A9Q3L4V0-F1
#
_entry.id   AF-A0A9Q3L4V0-F1
#
_cell.length_a   1.000
_cell.length_b   1.000
_cell.length_c   1.000
_cell.angle_alpha   90.00
_cell.angle_beta   90.00
_cell.angle_gamma   90.00
#
_symmetry.space_group_name_H-M   'P 1'
#
loop_
_entity.id
_entity.type
_entity.pdbx_description
1 polymer ?
#
loop_
_entity_poly.entity_id
_entity_poly.type
_entity_poly.pdbx_seq_one_letter_code
_entity_poly.pdbx_strand_id
1 'polypeptide(L)'
;MGHMSEGRTKERVASTAWWPRWKQELSEYRSTCERCKKANIKHGKKYGLLQNIEEPKHPWETINMDWVTGLVPGGKESFNACLIIVDRFSKSMRCLPCHKEDTAMNTALLFWNNIISTCGVPMIIISDRDPKFTSEFWTNLYDILGTKLSFYTAYHSQTDGSDERMIQTMEDILRIFCAYSMEYKDHLGHTHDWVTLLPEVQLAYKTSQHSNTGKTPAFVEKGCNPLSPVNHMKKNLLTIHPTAKGFHEMWKSTCDSFKMHS
;
A
#
# COMPACT_ATOMS: atom_id res chain seq x y z
N MET A 1 1.52 -0.23 10.96
CA MET A 1 0.21 -0.22 10.29
C MET A 1 0.23 -0.74 8.85
N GLY A 2 1.37 -0.81 8.14
CA GLY A 2 1.39 -1.23 6.73
C GLY A 2 2.01 -2.60 6.37
N HIS A 3 2.41 -3.45 7.34
CA HIS A 3 3.08 -4.76 7.11
C HIS A 3 4.12 -4.73 5.96
N MET A 4 4.80 -3.59 5.83
CA MET A 4 5.70 -3.30 4.72
C MET A 4 6.99 -4.11 4.88
N SER A 5 7.83 -4.11 3.83
CA SER A 5 9.19 -4.64 3.94
C SER A 5 9.93 -4.02 5.13
N GLU A 6 10.89 -4.76 5.69
CA GLU A 6 11.65 -4.33 6.86
C GLU A 6 12.40 -3.02 6.63
N GLY A 7 12.96 -2.81 5.44
CA GLY A 7 13.58 -1.54 5.07
C GLY A 7 12.61 -0.36 5.19
N ARG A 8 11.43 -0.47 4.57
CA ARG A 8 10.39 0.56 4.62
C ARG A 8 9.88 0.82 6.03
N THR A 9 9.70 -0.25 6.79
CA THR A 9 9.25 -0.15 8.18
C THR A 9 10.32 0.54 9.03
N LYS A 10 11.61 0.24 8.82
CA LYS A 10 12.71 0.89 9.53
C LYS A 10 12.79 2.38 9.21
N GLU A 11 12.70 2.76 7.94
CA GLU A 11 12.71 4.18 7.53
C GLU A 11 11.55 4.96 8.14
N ARG A 12 10.34 4.37 8.14
CA ARG A 12 9.16 5.02 8.73
C ARG A 12 9.31 5.24 10.23
N VAL A 13 9.80 4.23 10.96
CA VAL A 13 10.09 4.38 12.40
C VAL A 13 11.15 5.45 12.61
N ALA A 14 12.27 5.41 11.87
CA ALA A 14 13.33 6.42 11.97
C ALA A 14 12.83 7.87 11.73
N SER A 15 11.82 8.05 10.87
CA SER A 15 11.24 9.38 10.60
C SER A 15 10.31 9.89 11.71
N THR A 16 9.86 9.03 12.63
CA THR A 16 8.81 9.35 13.61
C THR A 16 9.23 9.17 15.06
N ALA A 17 10.12 8.22 15.35
CA ALA A 17 10.54 7.81 16.69
C ALA A 17 11.98 7.23 16.71
N TRP A 18 12.61 7.22 17.88
CA TRP A 18 13.92 6.62 18.10
C TRP A 18 14.05 6.08 19.53
N TRP A 19 14.64 4.89 19.70
CA TRP A 19 15.01 4.31 21.01
C TRP A 19 16.19 3.32 20.87
N PRO A 20 16.95 2.99 21.94
CA PRO A 20 18.03 2.01 21.85
C PRO A 20 17.52 0.66 21.34
N ARG A 21 18.25 0.00 20.41
CA ARG A 21 17.90 -1.29 19.79
C ARG A 21 16.60 -1.32 18.97
N TRP A 22 16.00 -0.18 18.65
CA TRP A 22 14.76 -0.10 17.86
C TRP A 22 14.77 -0.91 16.55
N LYS A 23 15.92 -0.95 15.85
CA LYS A 23 16.07 -1.75 14.62
C LYS A 23 15.98 -3.26 14.88
N GLN A 24 16.55 -3.73 15.99
CA GLN A 24 16.56 -5.14 16.37
C GLN A 24 15.17 -5.58 16.85
N GLU A 25 14.55 -4.80 17.73
CA GLU A 25 13.18 -5.06 18.22
C GLU A 25 12.17 -5.07 17.07
N LEU A 26 12.35 -4.21 16.06
CA LEU A 26 11.51 -4.21 14.88
C LEU A 26 11.68 -5.48 14.02
N SER A 27 12.92 -5.96 13.87
CA SER A 27 13.21 -7.21 13.17
C SER A 27 12.61 -8.42 13.92
N GLU A 28 12.68 -8.43 15.25
CA GLU A 28 12.08 -9.46 16.12
C GLU A 28 10.54 -9.42 16.08
N TYR A 29 9.93 -8.24 16.08
CA TYR A 29 8.48 -8.09 15.92
C TYR A 29 8.00 -8.60 14.55
N ARG A 30 8.74 -8.28 13.47
CA ARG A 30 8.41 -8.77 12.13
C ARG A 30 8.55 -10.29 12.02
N SER A 31 9.59 -10.86 12.63
CA SER A 31 9.83 -12.32 12.60
C SER A 31 8.82 -13.11 13.44
N THR A 32 8.08 -12.46 14.34
CA THR A 32 6.99 -13.05 15.13
C THR A 32 5.61 -12.75 14.54
N CYS A 33 5.49 -11.81 13.60
CA CYS A 33 4.23 -11.45 12.96
C CYS A 33 3.68 -12.57 12.06
N GLU A 34 2.64 -13.27 12.53
CA GLU A 34 1.97 -14.33 11.77
C GLU A 34 1.43 -13.85 10.42
N ARG A 35 0.98 -12.59 10.33
CA ARG A 35 0.47 -11.98 9.09
C ARG A 35 1.55 -11.88 8.03
N CYS A 36 2.74 -11.42 8.41
CA CYS A 36 3.90 -11.37 7.51
C CYS A 36 4.41 -12.77 7.10
N LYS A 37 4.22 -13.78 7.96
CA LYS A 37 4.64 -15.17 7.67
C LYS A 37 3.71 -15.86 6.67
N LYS A 38 2.39 -15.74 6.86
CA LYS A 38 1.39 -16.40 5.99
C LYS A 38 1.44 -15.89 4.54
N ALA A 39 1.79 -14.62 4.35
CA ALA A 39 1.88 -14.03 3.02
C ALA A 39 3.25 -14.22 2.32
N ASN A 40 4.31 -14.59 3.05
CA ASN A 40 5.64 -14.80 2.48
C ASN A 40 5.78 -16.18 1.82
N ILE A 41 4.89 -16.52 0.90
CA ILE A 41 5.07 -17.70 0.05
C ILE A 41 6.11 -17.32 -1.01
N LYS A 42 7.29 -17.96 -0.96
CA LYS A 42 8.34 -17.75 -1.96
C LYS A 42 7.86 -18.22 -3.32
N HIS A 43 7.41 -17.30 -4.17
CA HIS A 43 7.18 -17.59 -5.57
C HIS A 43 8.53 -17.81 -6.29
N GLY A 44 8.77 -19.02 -6.77
CA GLY A 44 9.95 -19.38 -7.54
C GLY A 44 10.00 -18.62 -8.86
N LYS A 45 11.15 -18.04 -9.21
CA LYS A 45 11.32 -17.22 -10.41
C LYS A 45 11.61 -18.06 -11.65
N LYS A 46 10.98 -17.70 -12.77
CA LYS A 46 11.52 -17.92 -14.12
C LYS A 46 11.87 -16.57 -14.72
N TYR A 47 13.15 -16.33 -14.96
CA TYR A 47 13.62 -15.12 -15.63
C TYR A 47 13.49 -15.31 -17.14
N GLY A 48 12.62 -14.53 -17.78
CA GLY A 48 12.57 -14.38 -19.23
C GLY A 48 13.31 -13.11 -19.68
N LEU A 49 13.62 -13.02 -20.98
CA LEU A 49 14.23 -11.84 -21.59
C LEU A 49 13.23 -10.67 -21.61
N LEU A 50 13.64 -9.55 -21.01
CA LEU A 50 12.85 -8.33 -20.82
C LEU A 50 12.65 -7.60 -22.16
N GLN A 51 11.41 -7.24 -22.50
CA GLN A 51 11.18 -6.18 -23.47
C GLN A 51 11.22 -4.82 -22.74
N ASN A 52 11.97 -3.87 -23.30
CA ASN A 52 11.99 -2.50 -22.80
C ASN A 52 10.71 -1.79 -23.19
N ILE A 53 9.74 -1.75 -22.28
CA ILE A 53 8.74 -0.68 -22.29
C ILE A 53 9.48 0.58 -21.84
N GLU A 54 9.54 1.59 -22.71
CA GLU A 54 10.19 2.88 -22.40
C GLU A 54 9.69 3.38 -21.04
N GLU A 55 10.60 3.86 -20.20
CA GLU A 55 10.21 4.43 -18.92
C GLU A 55 9.34 5.68 -19.17
N PRO A 56 8.18 5.80 -18.50
CA PRO A 56 7.34 6.99 -18.62
C PRO A 56 8.13 8.23 -18.16
N LYS A 57 7.80 9.39 -18.73
CA LYS A 57 8.45 10.67 -18.43
C LYS A 57 7.60 11.51 -17.47
N HIS A 58 6.30 11.23 -17.41
CA HIS A 58 5.36 11.93 -16.55
C HIS A 58 4.50 10.94 -15.73
N PRO A 59 4.02 11.36 -14.53
CA PRO A 59 3.07 10.58 -13.75
C PRO A 59 1.84 10.21 -14.60
N TRP A 60 1.37 8.97 -14.45
CA TRP A 60 0.13 8.45 -15.06
C TRP A 60 0.14 8.28 -16.58
N GLU A 61 1.28 8.46 -17.26
CA GLU A 61 1.40 8.15 -18.69
C GLU A 61 1.27 6.65 -18.97
N THR A 62 1.90 5.83 -18.13
CA THR A 62 1.85 4.37 -18.24
C THR A 62 1.45 3.78 -16.91
N ILE A 63 0.37 3.00 -16.93
CA ILE A 63 -0.16 2.34 -15.75
C ILE A 63 -0.17 0.84 -15.93
N ASN A 64 -0.03 0.14 -14.81
CA ASN A 64 -0.25 -1.29 -14.72
C ASN A 64 -1.55 -1.56 -13.97
N MET A 65 -2.32 -2.53 -14.42
CA MET A 65 -3.60 -2.91 -13.86
C MET A 65 -3.67 -4.41 -13.61
N ASP A 66 -4.21 -4.82 -12.46
CA ASP A 66 -4.40 -6.22 -12.12
C ASP A 66 -5.58 -6.44 -11.16
N TRP A 67 -6.20 -7.61 -11.20
CA TRP A 67 -7.33 -7.98 -10.36
C TRP A 67 -6.93 -8.90 -9.22
N VAL A 68 -7.15 -8.44 -7.98
CA VAL A 68 -7.15 -9.33 -6.83
C VAL A 68 -8.57 -9.86 -6.63
N THR A 69 -8.79 -11.10 -7.02
CA THR A 69 -10.07 -11.80 -6.84
C THR A 69 -10.02 -12.80 -5.68
N GLY A 70 -11.20 -13.31 -5.29
CA GLY A 70 -11.32 -14.29 -4.20
C GLY A 70 -11.13 -13.65 -2.82
N LEU A 71 -11.41 -12.36 -2.70
CA LEU A 71 -11.46 -11.69 -1.41
C LEU A 71 -12.77 -12.04 -0.71
N VAL A 72 -12.75 -12.05 0.63
CA VAL A 72 -13.98 -12.17 1.41
C VAL A 72 -14.89 -10.96 1.13
N PRO A 73 -16.23 -11.14 1.10
CA PRO A 73 -17.15 -10.02 0.96
C PRO A 73 -16.86 -8.93 1.99
N GLY A 74 -16.68 -7.69 1.53
CA GLY A 74 -16.40 -6.55 2.40
C GLY A 74 -17.13 -5.28 1.98
N GLY A 75 -17.29 -4.36 2.92
CA GLY A 75 -18.04 -3.13 2.77
C GLY A 75 -19.55 -3.38 2.72
N LYS A 76 -20.32 -2.28 2.67
CA LYS A 76 -21.78 -2.33 2.57
C LYS A 76 -22.26 -3.01 1.28
N GLU A 77 -21.48 -2.89 0.21
CA GLU A 77 -21.78 -3.45 -1.12
C GLU A 77 -21.26 -4.89 -1.29
N SER A 78 -20.68 -5.50 -0.25
CA SER A 78 -20.18 -6.88 -0.30
C SER A 78 -19.18 -7.14 -1.44
N PHE A 79 -18.23 -6.22 -1.64
CA PHE A 79 -17.18 -6.34 -2.64
C PHE A 79 -16.34 -7.60 -2.40
N ASN A 80 -16.05 -8.35 -3.47
CA ASN A 80 -15.34 -9.63 -3.42
C ASN A 80 -14.05 -9.63 -4.28
N ALA A 81 -13.72 -8.48 -4.88
CA ALA A 81 -12.53 -8.27 -5.67
C ALA A 81 -12.00 -6.84 -5.51
N CYS A 82 -10.75 -6.61 -5.90
CA CYS A 82 -10.14 -5.29 -5.93
C CYS A 82 -9.34 -5.11 -7.23
N LEU A 83 -9.57 -4.01 -7.93
CA LEU A 83 -8.73 -3.55 -9.03
C LEU A 83 -7.53 -2.79 -8.47
N ILE A 84 -6.33 -3.29 -8.70
CA ILE A 84 -5.09 -2.58 -8.42
C ILE A 84 -4.68 -1.81 -9.66
N ILE A 85 -4.32 -0.54 -9.49
CA ILE A 85 -3.78 0.31 -10.54
C ILE A 85 -2.51 0.96 -10.02
N VAL A 86 -1.41 0.84 -10.75
CA VAL A 86 -0.12 1.39 -10.34
C VAL A 86 0.47 2.23 -11.45
N ASP A 87 0.79 3.48 -11.15
CA ASP A 87 1.54 4.35 -12.04
C ASP A 87 3.00 3.91 -12.11
N ARG A 88 3.51 3.64 -13.32
CA ARG A 88 4.90 3.20 -13.50
C ARG A 88 5.91 4.30 -13.18
N PHE A 89 5.55 5.59 -13.31
CA PHE A 89 6.48 6.68 -13.04
C PHE A 89 6.66 6.90 -11.53
N SER A 90 5.58 7.30 -10.85
CA SER A 90 5.61 7.64 -9.42
C SER A 90 5.60 6.42 -8.50
N LYS A 91 5.26 5.24 -9.02
CA LYS A 91 4.94 4.03 -8.24
C LYS A 91 3.72 4.23 -7.34
N SER A 92 2.90 5.24 -7.60
CA SER A 92 1.68 5.49 -6.83
C SER A 92 0.63 4.44 -7.17
N MET A 93 -0.04 3.91 -6.14
CA MET A 93 -1.02 2.84 -6.26
C MET A 93 -2.43 3.35 -5.93
N ARG A 94 -3.42 2.80 -6.64
CA ARG A 94 -4.84 2.87 -6.30
C ARG A 94 -5.39 1.45 -6.14
N CYS A 95 -6.22 1.27 -5.12
CA CYS A 95 -6.94 0.03 -4.87
C CYS A 95 -8.42 0.37 -4.92
N LEU A 96 -9.14 -0.17 -5.91
CA LEU A 96 -10.55 0.12 -6.13
C LEU A 96 -11.37 -1.15 -5.83
N PRO A 97 -12.18 -1.16 -4.76
CA PRO A 97 -13.02 -2.30 -4.42
C PRO A 97 -14.12 -2.45 -5.49
N CYS A 98 -14.45 -3.70 -5.81
CA CYS A 98 -15.30 -4.06 -6.94
C CYS A 98 -15.83 -5.50 -6.80
N HIS A 99 -16.60 -5.94 -7.78
CA HIS A 99 -17.07 -7.31 -7.87
C HIS A 99 -16.33 -8.06 -8.97
N LYS A 100 -15.99 -9.32 -8.74
CA LYS A 100 -15.42 -10.20 -9.76
C LYS A 100 -16.35 -10.31 -10.98
N GLU A 101 -17.65 -10.22 -10.71
CA GLU A 101 -18.75 -10.29 -11.65
C GLU A 101 -18.99 -8.97 -12.40
N ASP A 102 -18.22 -7.91 -12.09
CA ASP A 102 -18.36 -6.62 -12.78
C ASP A 102 -18.16 -6.78 -14.29
N THR A 103 -19.02 -6.12 -15.05
CA THR A 103 -18.89 -6.09 -16.51
C THR A 103 -17.73 -5.17 -16.93
N ALA A 104 -17.34 -5.24 -18.20
CA ALA A 104 -16.38 -4.28 -18.76
C ALA A 104 -16.88 -2.83 -18.66
N MET A 105 -18.20 -2.59 -18.76
CA MET A 105 -18.83 -1.28 -18.56
C MET A 105 -18.70 -0.81 -17.11
N ASN A 106 -19.01 -1.67 -16.13
CA ASN A 106 -18.81 -1.36 -14.72
C ASN A 106 -17.35 -1.00 -14.43
N THR A 107 -16.43 -1.77 -15.00
CA THR A 107 -14.97 -1.53 -14.88
C THR A 107 -14.57 -0.18 -15.47
N ALA A 108 -15.10 0.18 -16.65
CA ALA A 108 -14.80 1.47 -17.27
C ALA A 108 -15.33 2.64 -16.45
N LEU A 109 -16.54 2.54 -15.88
CA LEU A 109 -17.08 3.55 -14.99
C LEU A 109 -16.26 3.69 -13.70
N LEU A 110 -15.87 2.56 -13.09
CA LEU A 110 -15.01 2.54 -11.92
C LEU A 110 -13.67 3.23 -12.21
N PHE A 111 -13.05 2.91 -13.35
CA PHE A 111 -11.79 3.51 -13.80
C PHE A 111 -11.95 5.00 -14.10
N TRP A 112 -13.01 5.40 -14.81
CA TRP A 112 -13.27 6.79 -15.14
C TRP A 112 -13.40 7.67 -13.89
N ASN A 113 -14.23 7.22 -12.94
CA ASN A 113 -14.55 7.98 -11.74
C ASN A 113 -13.36 8.13 -10.78
N ASN A 114 -12.42 7.19 -10.79
CA ASN A 114 -11.32 7.16 -9.82
C ASN A 114 -9.96 7.52 -10.40
N ILE A 115 -9.73 7.28 -11.70
CA ILE A 115 -8.45 7.50 -12.37
C ILE A 115 -8.55 8.65 -13.34
N ILE A 116 -9.40 8.56 -14.37
CA ILE A 116 -9.45 9.59 -15.42
C ILE A 116 -9.81 10.96 -14.84
N SER A 117 -10.79 11.01 -13.93
CA SER A 117 -11.23 12.23 -13.27
C SER A 117 -10.18 12.92 -12.40
N THR A 118 -9.15 12.19 -11.93
CA THR A 118 -8.16 12.71 -10.98
C THR A 118 -6.73 12.77 -11.52
N CYS A 119 -6.42 11.91 -12.48
CA CYS A 119 -5.08 11.71 -13.03
C CYS A 119 -5.01 11.97 -14.53
N GLY A 120 -6.15 11.98 -15.24
CA GLY A 120 -6.21 12.06 -16.69
C GLY A 120 -6.20 10.68 -17.38
N VAL A 121 -6.27 10.71 -18.70
CA VAL A 121 -6.27 9.51 -19.56
C VAL A 121 -4.81 9.04 -19.74
N PRO A 122 -4.48 7.77 -19.41
CA PRO A 122 -3.14 7.24 -19.62
C PRO A 122 -2.85 7.03 -21.11
N MET A 123 -1.59 7.12 -21.50
CA MET A 123 -1.13 6.80 -22.86
C MET A 123 -1.05 5.29 -23.09
N ILE A 124 -0.65 4.55 -22.05
CA ILE A 124 -0.47 3.09 -22.11
C ILE A 124 -1.09 2.45 -20.87
N ILE A 125 -1.94 1.45 -21.09
CA ILE A 125 -2.44 0.56 -20.03
C ILE A 125 -1.83 -0.82 -20.24
N ILE A 126 -1.18 -1.33 -19.20
CA ILE A 126 -0.60 -2.67 -19.17
C ILE A 126 -1.44 -3.51 -18.20
N SER A 127 -2.01 -4.61 -18.66
CA SER A 127 -2.83 -5.49 -17.82
C SER A 127 -2.64 -6.95 -18.17
N ASP A 128 -3.23 -7.85 -17.38
CA ASP A 128 -3.36 -9.25 -17.78
C ASP A 128 -4.41 -9.41 -18.88
N ARG A 129 -4.61 -10.64 -19.34
CA ARG A 129 -5.63 -10.97 -20.33
C ARG A 129 -6.99 -11.29 -19.71
N ASP A 130 -7.33 -10.66 -18.58
CA ASP A 130 -8.69 -10.80 -18.03
C ASP A 130 -9.74 -10.45 -19.11
N PRO A 131 -10.82 -11.24 -19.26
CA PRO A 131 -11.85 -10.99 -20.26
C PRO A 131 -12.43 -9.58 -20.25
N LYS A 132 -12.43 -8.90 -19.10
CA LYS A 132 -12.91 -7.51 -18.98
C LYS A 132 -12.02 -6.55 -19.77
N PHE A 133 -10.70 -6.72 -19.69
CA PHE A 133 -9.72 -5.86 -20.39
C PHE A 133 -9.53 -6.22 -21.86
N THR A 134 -9.88 -7.44 -22.25
CA THR A 134 -9.83 -7.90 -23.65
C THR A 134 -11.19 -7.84 -24.35
N SER A 135 -12.23 -7.36 -23.67
CA SER A 135 -13.55 -7.18 -24.25
C SER A 135 -13.54 -6.15 -25.39
N GLU A 136 -14.40 -6.34 -26.38
CA GLU A 136 -14.57 -5.40 -27.49
C GLU A 136 -14.91 -3.99 -26.99
N PHE A 137 -15.78 -3.89 -25.98
CA PHE A 137 -16.12 -2.62 -25.35
C PHE A 137 -14.88 -1.90 -24.79
N TRP A 138 -14.06 -2.57 -23.97
CA TRP A 138 -12.88 -1.96 -23.37
C TRP A 138 -11.86 -1.56 -24.45
N THR A 139 -11.64 -2.45 -25.41
CA THR A 139 -10.68 -2.22 -26.49
C THR A 139 -11.07 -1.01 -27.36
N ASN A 140 -12.34 -0.93 -27.77
CA ASN A 140 -12.86 0.19 -28.56
C ASN A 140 -12.89 1.50 -27.76
N LEU A 141 -13.23 1.46 -26.46
CA LEU A 141 -13.22 2.64 -25.62
C LEU A 141 -11.84 3.29 -25.57
N TYR A 142 -10.78 2.50 -25.36
CA TYR A 142 -9.43 3.04 -25.25
C TYR A 142 -8.79 3.35 -26.60
N ASP A 143 -9.22 2.71 -27.70
CA ASP A 143 -8.88 3.14 -29.05
C ASP A 143 -9.40 4.57 -29.33
N ILE A 144 -10.65 4.85 -28.98
CA ILE A 144 -11.26 6.20 -29.10
C ILE A 144 -10.52 7.23 -28.23
N LEU A 145 -10.09 6.83 -27.02
CA LEU A 145 -9.36 7.69 -26.10
C LEU A 145 -7.87 7.87 -26.48
N GLY A 146 -7.39 7.17 -27.52
CA GLY A 146 -5.99 7.23 -27.94
C GLY A 146 -5.03 6.52 -26.99
N THR A 147 -5.53 5.61 -26.15
CA THR A 147 -4.75 4.84 -25.18
C THR A 147 -4.35 3.49 -25.77
N LYS A 148 -3.06 3.18 -25.74
CA LYS A 148 -2.54 1.88 -26.17
C LYS A 148 -2.75 0.83 -25.07
N LEU A 149 -3.48 -0.24 -25.39
CA LEU A 149 -3.60 -1.41 -24.53
C LEU A 149 -2.43 -2.38 -24.79
N SER A 150 -1.82 -2.87 -23.71
CA SER A 150 -0.76 -3.87 -23.73
C SER A 150 -1.08 -4.97 -22.73
N PHE A 151 -0.91 -6.23 -23.12
CA PHE A 151 -1.29 -7.36 -22.27
C PHE A 151 -0.09 -8.22 -21.89
N TYR A 152 0.03 -8.58 -20.61
CA TYR A 152 0.93 -9.66 -20.18
C TYR A 152 0.54 -10.95 -20.92
N THR A 153 1.50 -11.71 -21.45
CA THR A 153 1.19 -13.00 -22.06
C THR A 153 1.53 -14.13 -21.09
N ALA A 154 0.70 -15.17 -21.02
CA ALA A 154 0.89 -16.31 -20.11
C ALA A 154 2.23 -17.08 -20.33
N TYR A 155 2.92 -16.82 -21.46
CA TYR A 155 4.17 -17.48 -21.84
C TYR A 155 5.35 -16.53 -22.11
N HIS A 156 5.13 -15.21 -22.17
CA HIS A 156 6.20 -14.22 -22.23
C HIS A 156 6.09 -13.30 -21.02
N SER A 157 6.96 -13.54 -20.04
CA SER A 157 7.42 -12.58 -19.04
C SER A 157 8.20 -11.45 -19.72
N GLN A 158 7.50 -10.70 -20.58
CA GLN A 158 8.01 -9.60 -21.40
C GLN A 158 7.53 -8.25 -20.91
N THR A 159 7.21 -8.17 -19.63
CA THR A 159 7.19 -6.89 -18.93
C THR A 159 8.40 -6.80 -18.03
N ASP A 160 8.96 -5.59 -17.94
CA ASP A 160 10.16 -5.35 -17.15
C ASP A 160 9.97 -6.01 -15.77
N GLY A 161 10.87 -6.89 -15.33
CA GLY A 161 10.67 -7.71 -14.13
C GLY A 161 10.56 -6.86 -12.85
N SER A 162 10.70 -5.55 -12.97
CA SER A 162 10.35 -4.53 -11.99
C SER A 162 8.83 -4.37 -11.82
N ASP A 163 8.06 -4.41 -12.91
CA ASP A 163 6.61 -4.24 -12.97
C ASP A 163 5.85 -5.43 -12.39
N GLU A 164 6.23 -6.64 -12.81
CA GLU A 164 5.66 -7.89 -12.27
C GLU A 164 5.88 -7.98 -10.76
N ARG A 165 7.11 -7.69 -10.30
CA ARG A 165 7.43 -7.65 -8.86
C ARG A 165 6.66 -6.57 -8.12
N MET A 166 6.42 -5.42 -8.75
CA MET A 166 5.68 -4.34 -8.13
C MET A 166 4.23 -4.73 -7.91
N ILE A 167 3.54 -5.23 -8.95
CA ILE A 167 2.15 -5.69 -8.86
C ILE A 167 2.04 -6.81 -7.83
N GLN A 168 2.91 -7.82 -7.90
CA GLN A 168 2.93 -8.92 -6.94
C GLN A 168 3.12 -8.42 -5.49
N THR A 169 4.01 -7.43 -5.28
CA THR A 169 4.17 -6.82 -3.96
C THR A 169 2.88 -6.14 -3.49
N MET A 170 2.13 -5.49 -4.39
CA MET A 170 0.85 -4.87 -4.05
C MET A 170 -0.22 -5.91 -3.75
N GLU A 171 -0.31 -6.98 -4.55
CA GLU A 171 -1.19 -8.10 -4.29
C GLU A 171 -0.91 -8.71 -2.93
N ASP A 172 0.36 -8.95 -2.59
CA ASP A 172 0.77 -9.50 -1.30
C ASP A 172 0.36 -8.58 -0.16
N ILE A 173 0.59 -7.26 -0.29
CA ILE A 173 0.13 -6.27 0.69
C ILE A 173 -1.39 -6.37 0.84
N LEU A 174 -2.15 -6.33 -0.25
CA LEU A 174 -3.60 -6.46 -0.16
C LEU A 174 -4.03 -7.81 0.42
N ARG A 175 -3.38 -8.93 0.10
CA ARG A 175 -3.73 -10.23 0.69
C ARG A 175 -3.45 -10.25 2.19
N ILE A 176 -2.32 -9.67 2.63
CA ILE A 176 -2.00 -9.51 4.06
C ILE A 176 -3.07 -8.71 4.79
N PHE A 177 -3.56 -7.63 4.18
CA PHE A 177 -4.51 -6.69 4.81
C PHE A 177 -5.97 -7.08 4.65
N CYS A 178 -6.31 -7.73 3.55
CA CYS A 178 -7.68 -7.82 3.06
C CYS A 178 -8.21 -9.25 2.94
N ALA A 179 -7.35 -10.21 2.57
CA ALA A 179 -7.83 -11.55 2.18
C ALA A 179 -7.99 -12.53 3.37
N TYR A 180 -7.27 -12.34 4.48
CA TYR A 180 -7.28 -13.30 5.60
C TYR A 180 -8.45 -13.14 6.59
N SER A 181 -9.65 -12.76 6.11
CA SER A 181 -10.88 -12.67 6.93
C SER A 181 -10.72 -11.83 8.20
N MET A 182 -10.00 -10.71 8.10
CA MET A 182 -9.73 -9.84 9.24
C MET A 182 -10.89 -8.87 9.44
N GLU A 183 -11.91 -9.30 10.16
CA GLU A 183 -12.80 -8.37 10.86
C GLU A 183 -12.06 -7.84 12.09
N TYR A 184 -11.70 -6.56 12.07
CA TYR A 184 -11.14 -5.89 13.24
C TYR A 184 -12.27 -5.14 13.94
N LYS A 185 -12.58 -5.51 15.19
CA LYS A 185 -13.47 -4.69 16.03
C LYS A 185 -12.65 -3.64 16.76
N ASP A 186 -13.01 -2.38 16.59
CA ASP A 186 -12.42 -1.31 17.40
C ASP A 186 -12.91 -1.36 18.86
N HIS A 187 -12.34 -0.52 19.71
CA HIS A 187 -12.69 -0.42 21.13
C HIS A 187 -14.13 0.06 21.39
N LEU A 188 -14.83 0.51 20.34
CA LEU A 188 -16.25 0.91 20.37
C LEU A 188 -17.16 -0.19 19.80
N GLY A 189 -16.60 -1.31 19.34
CA GLY A 189 -17.32 -2.45 18.81
C GLY A 189 -17.63 -2.37 17.30
N HIS A 190 -17.13 -1.37 16.57
CA HIS A 190 -17.33 -1.31 15.13
C HIS A 190 -16.42 -2.32 14.42
N THR A 191 -17.00 -3.12 13.54
CA THR A 191 -16.25 -3.99 12.64
C THR A 191 -15.69 -3.18 11.48
N HIS A 192 -14.36 -3.22 11.33
CA HIS A 192 -13.62 -2.75 10.18
C HIS A 192 -13.26 -3.94 9.31
N ASP A 193 -13.64 -3.86 8.05
CA ASP A 193 -13.30 -4.84 7.02
C ASP A 193 -12.21 -4.32 6.09
N TRP A 194 -11.83 -5.16 5.13
CA TRP A 194 -10.77 -4.82 4.21
C TRP A 194 -11.04 -3.60 3.34
N VAL A 195 -12.31 -3.33 3.00
CA VAL A 195 -12.72 -2.19 2.17
C VAL A 195 -12.53 -0.90 2.96
N THR A 196 -12.94 -0.90 4.23
CA THR A 196 -12.76 0.25 5.13
C THR A 196 -11.30 0.59 5.39
N LEU A 197 -10.41 -0.40 5.31
CA LEU A 197 -8.96 -0.24 5.53
C LEU A 197 -8.19 0.18 4.27
N LEU A 198 -8.77 0.06 3.07
CA LEU A 198 -8.07 0.42 1.80
C LEU A 198 -7.49 1.83 1.79
N PRO A 199 -8.17 2.89 2.26
CA PRO A 199 -7.61 4.24 2.25
C PRO A 199 -6.34 4.34 3.11
N GLU A 200 -6.31 3.66 4.26
CA GLU A 200 -5.16 3.64 5.16
C GLU A 200 -3.99 2.89 4.54
N VAL A 201 -4.25 1.72 3.94
CA VAL A 201 -3.22 0.93 3.24
C VAL A 201 -2.59 1.74 2.10
N GLN A 202 -3.42 2.39 1.28
CA GLN A 202 -2.95 3.26 0.20
C GLN A 202 -2.12 4.43 0.73
N LEU A 203 -2.56 5.10 1.80
CA LEU A 203 -1.82 6.20 2.41
C LEU A 203 -0.47 5.73 2.99
N ALA A 204 -0.47 4.61 3.70
CA ALA A 204 0.74 4.01 4.27
C ALA A 204 1.74 3.65 3.17
N TYR A 205 1.25 3.10 2.05
CA TYR A 205 2.08 2.80 0.88
C TYR A 205 2.67 4.07 0.26
N LYS A 206 1.81 5.04 -0.10
CA LYS A 206 2.21 6.26 -0.80
C LYS A 206 3.19 7.13 -0.02
N THR A 207 3.22 6.99 1.31
CA THR A 207 4.13 7.72 2.22
C THR A 207 5.34 6.91 2.68
N SER A 208 5.51 5.67 2.18
CA SER A 208 6.70 4.85 2.43
C SER A 208 7.68 5.00 1.27
N GLN A 209 8.99 5.15 1.54
CA GLN A 209 9.96 5.32 0.46
C GLN A 209 10.04 4.06 -0.41
N HIS A 210 10.16 4.29 -1.71
CA HIS A 210 10.35 3.22 -2.67
C HIS A 210 11.85 3.05 -2.97
N SER A 211 12.38 1.83 -2.84
CA SER A 211 13.82 1.56 -2.99
C SER A 211 14.38 2.03 -4.34
N ASN A 212 13.60 1.88 -5.41
CA ASN A 212 14.05 2.26 -6.75
C ASN A 212 14.12 3.79 -6.95
N THR A 213 13.25 4.57 -6.32
CA THR A 213 13.20 6.03 -6.54
C THR A 213 13.89 6.82 -5.43
N GLY A 214 14.16 6.21 -4.27
CA GLY A 214 14.64 6.88 -3.06
C GLY A 214 13.66 7.93 -2.51
N LYS A 215 12.44 7.99 -3.05
CA LYS A 215 11.39 8.96 -2.73
C LYS A 215 10.10 8.21 -2.43
N THR A 216 9.18 8.88 -1.75
CA THR A 216 7.83 8.35 -1.53
C THR A 216 7.01 8.50 -2.81
N PRO A 217 6.13 7.55 -3.14
CA PRO A 217 5.27 7.66 -4.32
C PRO A 217 4.43 8.94 -4.36
N ALA A 218 3.90 9.38 -3.21
CA ALA A 218 3.15 10.64 -3.12
C ALA A 218 3.99 11.86 -3.51
N PHE A 219 5.26 11.90 -3.10
CA PHE A 219 6.14 13.01 -3.44
C PHE A 219 6.49 13.02 -4.93
N VAL A 220 6.68 11.85 -5.55
CA VAL A 220 6.93 11.78 -7.01
C VAL A 220 5.67 12.14 -7.80
N GLU A 221 4.49 11.72 -7.34
CA GLU A 221 3.20 12.01 -7.99
C GLU A 221 2.79 13.48 -7.86
N LYS A 222 2.92 14.07 -6.67
CA LYS A 222 2.30 15.37 -6.32
C LYS A 222 3.29 16.44 -5.86
N GLY A 223 4.58 16.12 -5.76
CA GLY A 223 5.60 17.01 -5.21
C GLY A 223 5.56 17.20 -3.68
N CYS A 224 4.63 16.53 -2.98
CA CYS A 224 4.51 16.63 -1.52
C CYS A 224 4.04 15.32 -0.90
N ASN A 225 4.38 15.12 0.38
CA ASN A 225 3.84 14.01 1.16
C ASN A 225 2.58 14.47 1.90
N PRO A 226 1.45 13.74 1.78
CA PRO A 226 0.28 14.03 2.58
C PRO A 226 0.60 13.83 4.06
N LEU A 227 0.04 14.69 4.91
CA LEU A 227 0.15 14.54 6.34
C LEU A 227 -0.62 13.28 6.77
N SER A 228 0.09 12.35 7.43
CA SER A 228 -0.57 11.21 8.07
C SER A 228 -1.26 11.69 9.35
N PRO A 229 -2.40 11.10 9.78
CA PRO A 229 -3.01 11.39 11.08
C PRO A 229 -2.01 11.33 12.25
N VAL A 230 -1.02 10.43 12.16
CA VAL A 230 0.07 10.29 13.15
C VAL A 230 0.92 11.57 13.27
N ASN A 231 1.06 12.34 12.20
CA ASN A 231 1.79 13.62 12.23
C ASN A 231 1.06 14.68 13.07
N HIS A 232 -0.27 14.61 13.14
CA HIS A 232 -1.08 15.51 13.97
C HIS A 232 -1.26 14.99 15.40
N MET A 233 -1.16 13.68 15.63
CA MET A 233 -1.24 13.08 16.97
C MET A 233 -0.04 13.40 17.87
N LYS A 234 1.02 14.04 17.35
CA LYS A 234 2.17 14.51 18.15
C LYS A 234 1.86 15.65 19.14
N LYS A 235 0.62 16.17 19.21
CA LYS A 235 0.29 17.31 20.08
C LYS A 235 0.19 17.01 21.59
N ASN A 236 0.22 15.75 22.04
CA ASN A 236 0.16 15.41 23.47
C ASN A 236 1.13 14.28 23.88
N LEU A 237 2.23 14.07 23.15
CA LEU A 237 3.33 13.28 23.70
C LEU A 237 4.10 14.21 24.65
N LEU A 238 3.75 14.15 25.94
CA LEU A 238 4.53 14.70 27.04
C LEU A 238 6.02 14.59 26.70
N THR A 239 6.63 15.71 26.35
CA THR A 239 8.08 15.78 26.19
C THR A 239 8.63 15.74 27.60
N ILE A 240 8.69 14.54 28.21
CA ILE A 240 9.37 14.37 29.48
C ILE A 240 10.83 14.65 29.18
N HIS A 241 11.25 15.87 29.47
CA HIS A 241 12.64 16.27 29.37
C HIS A 241 13.47 15.26 30.17
N PRO A 242 14.62 14.78 29.66
CA PRO A 242 15.39 13.73 30.34
C PRO A 242 15.72 14.05 31.81
N THR A 243 15.85 15.33 32.18
CA THR A 243 16.03 15.74 33.58
C THR A 243 14.75 15.68 34.42
N ALA A 244 13.55 15.72 33.82
CA ALA A 244 12.28 15.62 34.56
C ALA A 244 12.08 14.21 35.14
N LYS A 245 12.55 13.16 34.45
CA LYS A 245 12.59 11.80 34.98
C LYS A 245 13.53 11.70 36.19
N GLY A 246 14.72 12.29 36.09
CA GLY A 246 15.69 12.35 37.19
C GLY A 246 15.18 13.17 38.39
N PHE A 247 14.49 14.29 38.14
CA PHE A 247 13.89 15.11 39.20
C PHE A 247 12.75 14.37 39.92
N HIS A 248 11.92 13.63 39.18
CA HIS A 248 10.85 12.79 39.74
C HIS A 248 11.38 11.63 40.58
N GLU A 249 12.46 10.98 40.14
CA GLU A 249 13.14 9.91 40.89
C GLU A 249 13.80 10.45 42.17
N MET A 250 14.46 11.59 42.10
CA MET A 250 15.00 12.32 43.26
C MET A 250 13.89 12.72 44.25
N TRP A 251 12.76 13.23 43.76
CA TRP A 251 11.62 13.63 44.59
C TRP A 251 11.01 12.44 45.33
N LYS A 252 10.84 11.30 44.64
CA LYS A 252 10.34 10.06 45.26
C LYS A 252 11.27 9.54 46.35
N SER A 253 12.59 9.49 46.12
CA SER A 253 13.54 9.01 47.14
C SER A 253 13.55 9.91 48.38
N THR A 254 13.35 11.22 48.17
CA THR A 254 13.24 12.20 49.26
C THR A 254 11.96 11.96 50.07
N CYS A 255 10.81 11.79 49.42
CA CYS A 255 9.54 11.48 50.10
C CYS A 255 9.54 10.14 50.85
N ASP A 256 10.22 9.11 50.32
CA ASP A 256 10.32 7.80 50.97
C ASP A 256 11.25 7.84 52.19
N SER A 257 12.29 8.68 52.16
CA SER A 257 13.19 8.91 53.31
C SER A 257 12.49 9.60 54.49
N PHE A 258 11.53 10.50 54.21
CA PHE A 258 10.73 11.15 55.25
C PHE A 258 9.67 10.23 55.89
N LYS A 259 9.28 9.14 55.24
CA LYS A 259 8.32 8.15 55.79
C LYS A 259 8.96 7.08 56.68
N MET A 260 10.29 6.96 56.69
CA MET A 260 11.00 5.98 57.54
C MET A 260 11.39 6.53 58.93
N HIS A 261 11.10 7.80 59.21
CA HIS A 261 11.42 8.47 60.48
C HIS A 261 10.20 9.10 61.19
N SER A 262 9.00 8.63 60.86
CA SER A 262 7.74 8.94 61.56
C SER A 262 7.03 7.65 61.94
#